data_AF-A0A662VQA4-F1
#
_entry.id   AF-A0A662VQA4-F1
#
_cell.length_a   1.000
_cell.length_b   1.000
_cell.length_c   1.000
_cell.angle_alpha   90.00
_cell.angle_beta   90.00
_cell.angle_gamma   90.00
#
_symmetry.space_group_name_H-M   'P 1'
#
loop_
_entity.id
_entity.type
_entity.pdbx_description
1 polymer ?
#
loop_
_entity_poly.entity_id
_entity_poly.type
_entity_poly.pdbx_seq_one_letter_code
_entity_poly.pdbx_strand_id
1 'polypeptide(L)'
;MIISKDAKELKNKLLGKIIDEGVECKSKYGDTLRCKPAFAVVKNPDYVHELEYDFSGYTICGERYTGRVKESIDDAIQKLKSTPFTRRVSIPIWRAKDHNCDTPPAITEISFIVYKNQLNATTLVRSLDVLNYFTFNFDFVNYVVEQVLDKTGYKKGSIAMLINVPHIYMRDLKRAKDERDEYEEKYGVTEYGTHIVEDYLSSAWHSVLEGVYFEGMVKKTEWGEMFEGQAESKFLHRTFVEVKNPYENQIHDKAPFTRKYGVEYAHDYVICAKSIDKPINEPILKEDETYTYAERARYCEKDVVRVDQLYAVIEKLREDKFRRDCYVGISRPWDLLSDEPPCLRGYQFFALNDETLAGLFYMRSNDAYGAMHANAYAFSLLTQYVAELTGFQNHVYYHFAVDMHIYAEFFDAVKEILQPETPTIHDVIDFKK
;
A
#
# COMPACT_ATOMS: atom_id res chain seq x y z
N MET A 1 -2.85 13.09 4.95
CA MET A 1 -1.85 12.42 5.82
C MET A 1 -1.71 13.18 7.14
N ILE A 2 -1.57 12.48 8.26
CA ILE A 2 -1.38 13.08 9.59
C ILE A 2 0.08 12.86 10.01
N ILE A 3 0.79 13.94 10.30
CA ILE A 3 2.20 13.88 10.74
C ILE A 3 2.29 14.41 12.17
N SER A 4 2.81 13.59 13.07
CA SER A 4 2.93 13.89 14.50
C SER A 4 4.38 13.76 14.98
N LYS A 5 4.71 14.45 16.07
CA LYS A 5 6.04 14.40 16.68
C LYS A 5 6.31 13.01 17.27
N ASP A 6 5.33 12.48 17.99
CA ASP A 6 5.38 11.19 18.68
C ASP A 6 4.10 10.37 18.45
N ALA A 7 4.13 9.12 18.90
CA ALA A 7 3.06 8.16 18.69
C ALA A 7 1.81 8.45 19.54
N LYS A 8 1.94 9.08 20.71
CA LYS A 8 0.79 9.46 21.54
C LYS A 8 -0.02 10.56 20.89
N GLU A 9 0.66 11.60 20.39
CA GLU A 9 0.04 12.67 19.60
C GLU A 9 -0.64 12.09 18.35
N LEU A 10 0.01 11.16 17.65
CA LEU A 10 -0.59 10.52 16.47
C LEU A 10 -1.86 9.74 16.81
N LYS A 11 -1.87 8.96 17.90
CA LYS A 11 -3.06 8.23 18.36
C LYS A 11 -4.23 9.20 18.56
N ASN A 12 -4.02 10.27 19.31
CA ASN A 12 -5.08 11.21 19.65
C ASN A 12 -5.62 11.97 18.43
N LYS A 13 -4.75 12.35 17.49
CA LYS A 13 -5.16 12.96 16.21
C LYS A 13 -5.97 12.00 15.33
N LEU A 14 -5.59 10.71 15.30
CA LEU A 14 -6.38 9.69 14.61
C LEU A 14 -7.75 9.50 15.26
N LEU A 15 -7.86 9.57 16.59
CA LEU A 15 -9.15 9.61 17.28
C LEU A 15 -9.96 10.84 16.85
N GLY A 16 -9.33 12.03 16.75
CA GLY A 16 -9.95 13.23 16.21
C GLY A 16 -10.58 12.99 14.85
N LYS A 17 -9.78 12.47 13.90
CA LYS A 17 -10.26 12.12 12.55
C LYS A 17 -11.44 11.15 12.56
N ILE A 18 -11.40 10.12 13.39
CA ILE A 18 -12.49 9.13 13.47
C ILE A 18 -13.75 9.78 14.06
N ILE A 19 -13.64 10.63 15.08
CA ILE A 19 -14.79 11.28 15.71
C ILE A 19 -15.44 12.31 14.77
N ASP A 20 -14.64 13.05 14.01
CA ASP A 20 -15.12 14.17 13.20
C ASP A 20 -15.63 13.72 11.81
N GLU A 21 -15.03 12.70 11.21
CA GLU A 21 -15.40 12.20 9.87
C GLU A 21 -16.07 10.82 9.87
N GLY A 22 -16.23 10.21 11.05
CA GLY A 22 -16.64 8.83 11.17
C GLY A 22 -18.06 8.55 10.66
N VAL A 23 -18.21 7.42 9.98
CA VAL A 23 -19.50 6.83 9.62
C VAL A 23 -19.71 5.58 10.46
N GLU A 24 -20.92 5.41 10.99
CA GLU A 24 -21.30 4.20 11.72
C GLU A 24 -21.43 3.02 10.75
N CYS A 25 -20.72 1.94 11.04
CA CYS A 25 -20.77 0.70 10.29
C CYS A 25 -21.07 -0.46 11.22
N LYS A 26 -22.15 -1.20 10.90
CA LYS A 26 -22.60 -2.38 11.64
C LYS A 26 -21.94 -3.62 11.08
N SER A 27 -21.30 -4.41 11.93
CA SER A 27 -20.69 -5.68 11.53
C SER A 27 -20.91 -6.71 12.63
N LYS A 28 -20.81 -8.00 12.27
CA LYS A 28 -20.89 -9.10 13.24
C LYS A 28 -19.86 -9.04 14.37
N TYR A 29 -18.79 -8.26 14.20
CA TYR A 29 -17.76 -8.02 15.22
C TYR A 29 -18.04 -6.83 16.15
N GLY A 30 -19.21 -6.21 16.02
CA GLY A 30 -19.66 -5.06 16.78
C GLY A 30 -19.72 -3.78 15.95
N ASP A 31 -20.57 -2.85 16.41
CA ASP A 31 -20.76 -1.55 15.79
C ASP A 31 -19.54 -0.66 16.00
N THR A 32 -19.17 0.04 14.94
CA THR A 32 -17.93 0.81 14.87
C THR A 32 -18.16 2.14 14.20
N LEU A 33 -17.45 3.16 14.66
CA LEU A 33 -17.31 4.43 13.96
C LEU A 33 -16.00 4.37 13.17
N ARG A 34 -16.06 4.50 11.84
CA ARG A 34 -14.91 4.34 10.94
C ARG A 34 -14.80 5.54 10.01
N CYS A 35 -13.58 5.95 9.67
CA CYS A 35 -13.36 6.97 8.64
C CYS A 35 -12.55 6.42 7.47
N LYS A 36 -12.31 7.27 6.47
CA LYS A 36 -11.46 6.95 5.31
C LYS A 36 -10.04 6.54 5.74
N PRO A 37 -9.28 5.86 4.86
CA PRO A 37 -7.90 5.47 5.16
C PRO A 37 -7.07 6.63 5.70
N ALA A 38 -6.17 6.33 6.64
CA ALA A 38 -5.27 7.30 7.22
C ALA A 38 -3.83 6.93 6.90
N PHE A 39 -3.13 7.81 6.18
CA PHE A 39 -1.67 7.79 6.09
C PHE A 39 -1.10 8.60 7.25
N ALA A 40 -0.53 7.90 8.22
CA ALA A 40 -0.17 8.43 9.53
C ALA A 40 1.34 8.28 9.77
N VAL A 41 2.02 9.32 10.23
CA VAL A 41 3.49 9.33 10.40
C VAL A 41 3.91 9.84 11.77
N VAL A 42 4.83 9.12 12.41
CA VAL A 42 5.56 9.56 13.60
C VAL A 42 6.98 9.94 13.21
N LYS A 43 7.35 11.20 13.46
CA LYS A 43 8.69 11.72 13.13
C LYS A 43 9.79 11.10 13.98
N ASN A 44 9.57 11.06 15.29
CA ASN A 44 10.53 10.54 16.28
C ASN A 44 9.91 9.34 16.99
N PRO A 45 9.92 8.15 16.35
CA PRO A 45 9.32 6.96 16.93
C PRO A 45 10.06 6.52 18.19
N ASP A 46 9.30 6.33 19.26
CA ASP A 46 9.73 5.71 20.51
C ASP A 46 8.59 4.83 21.03
N TYR A 47 8.88 3.98 22.01
CA TYR A 47 7.86 3.19 22.69
C TYR A 47 6.86 4.12 23.39
N VAL A 48 5.58 3.79 23.25
CA VAL A 48 4.51 4.51 23.95
C VAL A 48 4.34 3.95 25.36
N HIS A 49 4.51 2.64 25.54
CA HIS A 49 4.62 2.06 26.88
C HIS A 49 6.00 2.35 27.48
N GLU A 50 6.04 2.70 28.76
CA GLU A 50 7.27 3.07 29.49
C GLU A 50 8.24 1.88 29.71
N LEU A 51 7.80 0.64 29.47
CA LEU A 51 8.60 -0.57 29.59
C LEU A 51 8.54 -1.35 28.26
N GLU A 52 9.64 -2.03 27.92
CA GLU A 52 9.70 -2.93 26.76
C GLU A 52 8.55 -3.94 26.87
N TYR A 53 7.61 -3.85 25.93
CA TYR A 53 6.34 -4.55 26.04
C TYR A 53 6.52 -6.05 25.76
N ASP A 54 6.03 -6.91 26.64
CA ASP A 54 6.03 -8.35 26.38
C ASP A 54 5.01 -8.71 25.29
N PHE A 55 5.50 -8.94 24.07
CA PHE A 55 4.68 -9.39 22.95
C PHE A 55 4.31 -10.89 23.01
N SER A 56 4.62 -11.62 24.08
CA SER A 56 4.34 -13.06 24.20
C SER A 56 2.85 -13.42 24.09
N GLY A 57 1.97 -12.51 24.55
CA GLY A 57 0.51 -12.63 24.45
C GLY A 57 -0.09 -12.05 23.17
N TYR A 58 0.72 -11.38 22.33
CA TYR A 58 0.23 -10.72 21.12
C TYR A 58 0.19 -11.70 19.95
N THR A 59 -0.98 -12.34 19.77
CA THR A 59 -1.17 -13.47 18.84
C THR A 59 -2.15 -13.19 17.71
N ILE A 60 -1.97 -13.93 16.60
CA ILE A 60 -2.71 -13.89 15.34
C ILE A 60 -2.87 -15.30 14.81
N CYS A 61 -4.11 -15.74 14.55
CA CYS A 61 -4.39 -17.13 14.18
C CYS A 61 -3.72 -18.17 15.11
N GLY A 62 -3.58 -17.86 16.41
CA GLY A 62 -2.89 -18.73 17.39
C GLY A 62 -1.35 -18.68 17.37
N GLU A 63 -0.74 -17.87 16.51
CA GLU A 63 0.72 -17.66 16.41
C GLU A 63 1.12 -16.31 17.00
N ARG A 64 2.36 -16.15 17.47
CA ARG A 64 2.87 -14.83 17.90
C ARG A 64 3.28 -13.98 16.70
N TYR A 65 2.97 -12.69 16.74
CA TYR A 65 3.49 -11.73 15.75
C TYR A 65 5.01 -11.78 15.64
N THR A 66 5.71 -11.82 16.77
CA THR A 66 7.18 -11.94 16.84
C THR A 66 7.68 -13.20 16.14
N GLY A 67 6.94 -14.31 16.23
CA GLY A 67 7.26 -15.55 15.53
C GLY A 67 7.24 -15.39 14.00
N ARG A 68 6.29 -14.63 13.46
CA ARG A 68 6.17 -14.42 12.00
C ARG A 68 7.23 -13.52 11.39
N VAL A 69 7.78 -12.58 12.17
CA VAL A 69 8.81 -11.66 11.69
C VAL A 69 10.22 -12.17 11.95
N LYS A 70 10.42 -13.03 12.95
CA LYS A 70 11.75 -13.48 13.39
C LYS A 70 12.64 -13.98 12.26
N GLU A 71 12.11 -14.85 11.41
CA GLU A 71 12.87 -15.44 10.29
C GLU A 71 13.18 -14.41 9.20
N SER A 72 12.27 -13.45 8.97
CA SER A 72 12.42 -12.42 7.94
C SER A 72 13.29 -11.24 8.37
N ILE A 73 13.50 -11.03 9.68
CA ILE A 73 14.35 -9.95 10.20
C ILE A 73 15.80 -10.16 9.79
N ASP A 74 16.32 -11.38 9.92
CA ASP A 74 17.72 -11.66 9.57
C ASP A 74 17.97 -11.49 8.05
N ASP A 75 17.04 -11.95 7.20
CA ASP A 75 17.08 -11.71 5.76
C ASP A 75 17.03 -10.21 5.41
N ALA A 76 16.15 -9.46 6.10
CA ALA A 76 16.05 -8.01 5.94
C ALA A 76 17.37 -7.31 6.30
N ILE A 77 18.00 -7.69 7.42
CA ILE A 77 19.28 -7.14 7.86
C ILE A 77 20.38 -7.44 6.85
N GLN A 78 20.45 -8.69 6.37
CA GLN A 78 21.46 -9.08 5.38
C GLN A 78 21.35 -8.22 4.13
N LYS A 79 20.13 -8.05 3.59
CA LYS A 79 19.88 -7.28 2.38
C LYS A 79 20.15 -5.78 2.55
N LEU A 80 19.80 -5.22 3.71
CA LEU A 80 20.09 -3.82 4.06
C LEU A 80 21.59 -3.54 4.21
N LYS A 81 22.39 -4.54 4.59
CA LYS A 81 23.86 -4.43 4.67
C LYS A 81 24.52 -4.57 3.31
N SER A 82 24.06 -5.52 2.49
CA SER A 82 24.63 -5.74 1.15
C SER A 82 24.31 -4.59 0.20
N THR A 83 23.08 -4.07 0.30
CA THR A 83 22.54 -3.11 -0.67
C THR A 83 21.81 -1.97 0.06
N PRO A 84 22.53 -0.95 0.56
CA PRO A 84 21.96 0.13 1.37
C PRO A 84 20.85 0.96 0.71
N PHE A 85 20.72 0.91 -0.62
CA PHE A 85 19.69 1.62 -1.38
C PHE A 85 18.55 0.69 -1.86
N THR A 86 18.52 -0.55 -1.37
CA THR A 86 17.49 -1.52 -1.74
C THR A 86 16.09 -1.02 -1.36
N ARG A 87 15.14 -1.34 -2.23
CA ARG A 87 13.69 -1.12 -2.04
C ARG A 87 12.93 -2.44 -1.97
N ARG A 88 13.65 -3.54 -1.78
CA ARG A 88 13.15 -4.92 -1.79
C ARG A 88 12.92 -5.46 -0.38
N VAL A 89 13.28 -4.69 0.66
CA VAL A 89 13.15 -5.11 2.05
C VAL A 89 11.76 -4.78 2.58
N SER A 90 10.90 -5.80 2.55
CA SER A 90 9.54 -5.71 3.04
C SER A 90 9.14 -7.05 3.64
N ILE A 91 8.81 -7.06 4.93
CA ILE A 91 8.48 -8.24 5.70
C ILE A 91 6.96 -8.49 5.63
N PRO A 92 6.50 -9.55 4.95
CA PRO A 92 5.10 -9.90 4.93
C PRO A 92 4.73 -10.66 6.19
N ILE A 93 3.68 -10.22 6.88
CA ILE A 93 3.11 -10.88 8.07
C ILE A 93 1.89 -11.71 7.69
N TRP A 94 1.10 -11.24 6.73
CA TRP A 94 -0.04 -11.98 6.19
C TRP A 94 0.40 -13.26 5.46
N ARG A 95 -0.41 -14.31 5.57
CA ARG A 95 -0.27 -15.59 4.85
C ARG A 95 -1.64 -15.98 4.28
N ALA A 96 -1.66 -16.68 3.15
CA ALA A 96 -2.91 -17.14 2.52
C ALA A 96 -3.80 -17.96 3.49
N LYS A 97 -3.18 -18.77 4.37
CA LYS A 97 -3.89 -19.55 5.41
C LYS A 97 -4.68 -18.70 6.42
N ASP A 98 -4.36 -17.41 6.56
CA ASP A 98 -5.01 -16.53 7.54
C ASP A 98 -6.48 -16.27 7.19
N HIS A 99 -6.90 -16.53 5.96
CA HIS A 99 -8.32 -16.54 5.60
C HIS A 99 -9.14 -17.56 6.39
N ASN A 100 -8.50 -18.62 6.90
CA ASN A 100 -9.14 -19.73 7.60
C ASN A 100 -9.15 -19.55 9.13
N CYS A 101 -8.81 -18.36 9.63
CA CYS A 101 -8.73 -18.08 11.06
C CYS A 101 -9.62 -16.88 11.44
N ASP A 102 -10.07 -16.85 12.70
CA ASP A 102 -10.98 -15.80 13.19
C ASP A 102 -10.27 -14.49 13.57
N THR A 103 -8.97 -14.56 13.87
CA THR A 103 -8.15 -13.44 14.34
C THR A 103 -6.93 -13.21 13.42
N PRO A 104 -7.14 -12.90 12.13
CA PRO A 104 -6.04 -12.69 11.20
C PRO A 104 -5.24 -11.43 11.55
N PRO A 105 -3.98 -11.30 11.08
CA PRO A 105 -3.14 -10.17 11.43
C PRO A 105 -3.70 -8.82 10.97
N ALA A 106 -3.66 -7.83 11.85
CA ALA A 106 -4.02 -6.45 11.55
C ALA A 106 -2.88 -5.74 10.78
N ILE A 107 -1.64 -5.95 11.20
CA ILE A 107 -0.45 -5.52 10.44
C ILE A 107 -0.13 -6.61 9.42
N THR A 108 -0.16 -6.26 8.14
CA THR A 108 0.02 -7.25 7.07
C THR A 108 1.40 -7.21 6.43
N GLU A 109 2.08 -6.07 6.48
CA GLU A 109 3.39 -5.84 5.87
C GLU A 109 4.17 -4.74 6.62
N ILE A 110 5.49 -4.91 6.76
CA ILE A 110 6.41 -3.85 7.25
C ILE A 110 7.53 -3.67 6.22
N SER A 111 7.55 -2.53 5.53
CA SER A 111 8.55 -2.18 4.52
C SER A 111 9.60 -1.23 5.07
N PHE A 112 10.84 -1.39 4.60
CA PHE A 112 11.98 -0.57 5.02
C PHE A 112 12.58 0.16 3.82
N ILE A 113 12.88 1.44 4.01
CA ILE A 113 13.72 2.23 3.10
C ILE A 113 14.82 2.90 3.92
N VAL A 114 16.05 2.77 3.45
CA VAL A 114 17.17 3.55 3.98
C VAL A 114 17.39 4.75 3.07
N TYR A 115 17.40 5.94 3.66
CA TYR A 115 17.71 7.16 2.95
C TYR A 115 18.39 8.14 3.91
N LYS A 116 19.42 8.86 3.43
CA LYS A 116 20.27 9.74 4.27
C LYS A 116 20.76 9.06 5.56
N ASN A 117 21.15 7.79 5.46
CA ASN A 117 21.59 6.95 6.59
C ASN A 117 20.54 6.76 7.70
N GLN A 118 19.26 6.96 7.39
CA GLN A 118 18.13 6.73 8.28
C GLN A 118 17.28 5.55 7.78
N LEU A 119 17.01 4.58 8.66
CA LEU A 119 16.09 3.49 8.41
C LEU A 119 14.66 3.97 8.68
N ASN A 120 13.87 4.11 7.62
CA ASN A 120 12.47 4.48 7.67
C ASN A 120 11.61 3.23 7.50
N ALA A 121 10.62 3.04 8.36
CA ALA A 121 9.68 1.92 8.27
C ALA A 121 8.29 2.39 7.85
N THR A 122 7.61 1.60 7.04
CA THR A 122 6.23 1.84 6.62
C THR A 122 5.44 0.56 6.82
N THR A 123 4.33 0.64 7.54
CA THR A 123 3.50 -0.53 7.85
C THR A 123 2.14 -0.43 7.18
N LEU A 124 1.66 -1.54 6.63
CA LEU A 124 0.29 -1.67 6.14
C LEU A 124 -0.58 -2.28 7.21
N VAL A 125 -1.65 -1.59 7.56
CA VAL A 125 -2.57 -1.99 8.63
C VAL A 125 -3.98 -2.09 8.06
N ARG A 126 -4.47 -3.32 7.89
CA ARG A 126 -5.78 -3.56 7.25
C ARG A 126 -6.97 -3.04 8.06
N SER A 127 -6.81 -2.93 9.38
CA SER A 127 -7.86 -2.49 10.31
C SER A 127 -7.25 -2.16 11.65
N LEU A 128 -7.52 -0.97 12.19
CA LEU A 128 -6.98 -0.54 13.47
C LEU A 128 -8.05 0.10 14.35
N ASP A 129 -8.31 -0.54 15.50
CA ASP A 129 -8.98 0.13 16.61
C ASP A 129 -7.97 1.07 17.24
N VAL A 130 -8.10 2.35 16.94
CA VAL A 130 -7.10 3.36 17.31
C VAL A 130 -7.05 3.56 18.82
N LEU A 131 -8.19 3.44 19.50
CA LEU A 131 -8.24 3.69 20.93
C LEU A 131 -7.56 2.57 21.72
N ASN A 132 -7.93 1.33 21.43
CA ASN A 132 -7.53 0.17 22.22
C ASN A 132 -6.23 -0.48 21.72
N TYR A 133 -5.94 -0.42 20.42
CA TYR A 133 -4.89 -1.24 19.81
C TYR A 133 -3.79 -0.45 19.10
N PHE A 134 -3.90 0.88 18.96
CA PHE A 134 -2.84 1.68 18.35
C PHE A 134 -1.48 1.44 19.02
N THR A 135 -1.45 1.54 20.35
CA THR A 135 -0.22 1.46 21.13
C THR A 135 0.52 0.13 20.93
N PHE A 136 -0.20 -1.00 21.04
CA PHE A 136 0.40 -2.32 20.85
C PHE A 136 0.93 -2.53 19.43
N ASN A 137 0.18 -2.09 18.42
CA ASN A 137 0.61 -2.19 17.02
C ASN A 137 1.83 -1.31 16.74
N PHE A 138 1.83 -0.07 17.25
CA PHE A 138 2.94 0.85 17.04
C PHE A 138 4.21 0.36 17.73
N ASP A 139 4.13 -0.05 19.00
CA ASP A 139 5.26 -0.56 19.76
C ASP A 139 5.82 -1.86 19.14
N PHE A 140 4.97 -2.72 18.59
CA PHE A 140 5.42 -3.89 17.85
C PHE A 140 6.23 -3.50 16.60
N VAL A 141 5.76 -2.53 15.82
CA VAL A 141 6.51 -2.04 14.66
C VAL A 141 7.84 -1.42 15.12
N ASN A 142 7.81 -0.61 16.19
CA ASN A 142 8.99 -0.01 16.79
C ASN A 142 10.02 -1.08 17.21
N TYR A 143 9.57 -2.15 17.87
CA TYR A 143 10.40 -3.30 18.21
C TYR A 143 11.08 -3.90 16.98
N VAL A 144 10.34 -4.15 15.89
CA VAL A 144 10.93 -4.69 14.66
C VAL A 144 11.97 -3.72 14.08
N VAL A 145 11.72 -2.40 14.12
CA VAL A 145 12.71 -1.38 13.69
C VAL A 145 13.99 -1.48 14.52
N GLU A 146 13.89 -1.51 15.86
CA GLU A 146 15.05 -1.61 16.75
C GLU A 146 15.87 -2.88 16.48
N GLN A 147 15.22 -4.04 16.30
CA GLN A 147 15.92 -5.30 15.97
C GLN A 147 16.75 -5.21 14.68
N VAL A 148 16.28 -4.46 13.69
CA VAL A 148 17.01 -4.21 12.44
C VAL A 148 18.13 -3.17 12.67
N LEU A 149 17.86 -2.11 13.41
CA LEU A 149 18.84 -1.05 13.71
C LEU A 149 20.05 -1.58 14.48
N ASP A 150 19.83 -2.37 15.53
CA ASP A 150 20.87 -2.95 16.39
C ASP A 150 21.93 -3.69 15.58
N LYS A 151 21.51 -4.34 14.49
CA LYS A 151 22.41 -5.13 13.65
C LYS A 151 22.92 -4.37 12.42
N THR A 152 22.28 -3.30 11.97
CA THR A 152 22.65 -2.57 10.74
C THR A 152 23.46 -1.30 11.00
N GLY A 153 23.29 -0.64 12.15
CA GLY A 153 24.01 0.59 12.51
C GLY A 153 23.49 1.87 11.84
N TYR A 154 22.36 1.81 11.12
CA TYR A 154 21.68 3.00 10.60
C TYR A 154 21.13 3.87 11.73
N LYS A 155 20.83 5.13 11.44
CA LYS A 155 20.08 5.98 12.37
C LYS A 155 18.59 5.62 12.28
N LYS A 156 17.86 5.73 13.39
CA LYS A 156 16.41 5.61 13.37
C LYS A 156 15.78 6.74 12.57
N GLY A 157 14.98 6.38 11.57
CA GLY A 157 14.15 7.31 10.80
C GLY A 157 12.72 7.36 11.35
N SER A 158 11.81 7.84 10.52
CA SER A 158 10.38 7.91 10.86
C SER A 158 9.67 6.55 10.70
N ILE A 159 8.62 6.31 11.49
CA ILE A 159 7.69 5.20 11.29
C ILE A 159 6.39 5.75 10.73
N ALA A 160 5.87 5.14 9.67
CA ALA A 160 4.56 5.45 9.12
C ALA A 160 3.63 4.25 9.09
N MET A 161 2.34 4.48 9.25
CA MET A 161 1.27 3.49 9.17
C MET A 161 0.29 3.93 8.08
N LEU A 162 0.08 3.08 7.07
CA LEU A 162 -1.09 3.18 6.20
C LEU A 162 -2.20 2.34 6.81
N ILE A 163 -3.19 3.02 7.38
CA ILE A 163 -4.30 2.38 8.09
C ILE A 163 -5.51 2.40 7.16
N ASN A 164 -5.91 1.24 6.66
CA ASN A 164 -6.98 1.14 5.68
C ASN A 164 -8.36 1.40 6.30
N VAL A 165 -8.60 0.83 7.48
CA VAL A 165 -9.87 0.99 8.22
C VAL A 165 -9.59 1.47 9.65
N PRO A 166 -9.28 2.77 9.82
CA PRO A 166 -9.18 3.39 11.14
C PRO A 166 -10.57 3.46 11.76
N HIS A 167 -10.71 2.97 13.00
CA HIS A 167 -12.00 2.96 13.67
C HIS A 167 -11.88 2.95 15.20
N ILE A 168 -13.04 3.10 15.84
CA ILE A 168 -13.28 2.76 17.24
C ILE A 168 -14.56 1.92 17.33
N TYR A 169 -14.73 1.18 18.43
CA TYR A 169 -16.03 0.57 18.72
C TYR A 169 -16.98 1.58 19.36
N MET A 170 -18.27 1.51 19.02
CA MET A 170 -19.27 2.45 19.53
C MET A 170 -19.38 2.44 21.06
N ARG A 171 -19.12 1.31 21.71
CA ARG A 171 -19.05 1.20 23.18
C ARG A 171 -17.99 2.11 23.81
N ASP A 172 -16.95 2.46 23.06
CA ASP A 172 -15.83 3.27 23.50
C ASP A 172 -15.91 4.73 23.04
N LEU A 173 -17.03 5.12 22.39
CA LEU A 173 -17.21 6.45 21.78
C LEU A 173 -16.94 7.60 22.75
N LYS A 174 -17.42 7.48 24.00
CA LYS A 174 -17.21 8.50 25.02
C LYS A 174 -15.72 8.68 25.34
N ARG A 175 -15.00 7.58 25.60
CA ARG A 175 -13.57 7.62 25.91
C ARG A 175 -12.75 8.15 24.73
N ALA A 176 -13.09 7.75 23.50
CA ALA A 176 -12.48 8.31 22.30
C ALA A 176 -12.69 9.82 22.17
N LYS A 177 -13.90 10.33 22.50
CA LYS A 177 -14.18 11.77 22.52
C LYS A 177 -13.36 12.51 23.56
N ASP A 178 -13.13 11.90 24.72
CA ASP A 178 -12.36 12.50 25.82
C ASP A 178 -10.84 12.50 25.55
N GLU A 179 -10.33 11.52 24.79
CA GLU A 179 -8.90 11.38 24.44
C GLU A 179 -8.50 12.06 23.11
N ARG A 180 -9.45 12.51 22.28
CA ARG A 180 -9.13 13.04 20.95
C ARG A 180 -8.41 14.38 21.00
N ASP A 181 -7.50 14.56 20.07
CA ASP A 181 -6.91 15.87 19.75
C ASP A 181 -7.44 16.35 18.39
N GLU A 182 -7.41 17.66 18.18
CA GLU A 182 -7.62 18.24 16.84
C GLU A 182 -6.54 17.72 15.88
N TYR A 183 -6.95 17.45 14.63
CA TYR A 183 -6.07 16.93 13.60
C TYR A 183 -6.09 17.84 12.37
N GLU A 184 -5.00 17.77 11.63
CA GLU A 184 -4.85 18.44 10.34
C GLU A 184 -4.29 17.40 9.36
N GLU A 185 -4.89 17.32 8.18
CA GLU A 185 -4.34 16.55 7.08
C GLU A 185 -3.46 17.41 6.20
N LYS A 186 -2.25 16.90 5.93
CA LYS A 186 -1.34 17.45 4.95
C LYS A 186 -1.53 16.77 3.59
N TYR A 187 -1.37 17.56 2.55
CA TYR A 187 -1.41 17.17 1.14
C TYR A 187 -0.17 17.72 0.43
N GLY A 188 0.18 17.13 -0.72
CA GLY A 188 1.43 17.42 -1.43
C GLY A 188 2.63 16.66 -0.88
N VAL A 189 3.81 17.08 -1.32
CA VAL A 189 5.10 16.44 -0.98
C VAL A 189 5.64 17.00 0.34
N THR A 190 6.13 16.11 1.20
CA THR A 190 6.87 16.46 2.42
C THR A 190 8.07 15.53 2.61
N GLU A 191 8.97 15.87 3.54
CA GLU A 191 10.12 15.02 3.87
C GLU A 191 9.74 13.62 4.42
N TYR A 192 8.52 13.45 4.92
CA TYR A 192 8.07 12.23 5.59
C TYR A 192 7.13 11.35 4.76
N GLY A 193 6.62 11.90 3.66
CA GLY A 193 5.55 11.30 2.87
C GLY A 193 4.97 12.26 1.84
N THR A 194 4.30 11.71 0.84
CA THR A 194 3.52 12.47 -0.15
C THR A 194 2.07 12.03 -0.10
N HIS A 195 1.14 12.99 -0.17
CA HIS A 195 -0.29 12.70 -0.23
C HIS A 195 -0.96 13.47 -1.36
N ILE A 196 -1.37 12.76 -2.41
CA ILE A 196 -1.99 13.32 -3.61
C ILE A 196 -3.46 12.88 -3.66
N VAL A 197 -4.36 13.82 -3.93
CA VAL A 197 -5.78 13.55 -4.07
C VAL A 197 -6.23 14.12 -5.39
N GLU A 198 -6.74 13.24 -6.25
CA GLU A 198 -7.07 13.55 -7.63
C GLU A 198 -8.44 12.96 -7.99
N ASP A 199 -9.09 13.54 -9.00
CA ASP A 199 -10.41 13.07 -9.42
C ASP A 199 -10.30 11.83 -10.31
N TYR A 200 -9.28 11.75 -11.18
CA TYR A 200 -9.15 10.72 -12.22
C TYR A 200 -7.82 9.97 -12.14
N LEU A 201 -7.76 8.75 -12.69
CA LEU A 201 -6.50 7.99 -12.77
C LEU A 201 -5.44 8.72 -13.62
N SER A 202 -5.85 9.40 -14.70
CA SER A 202 -4.93 10.17 -15.54
C SER A 202 -4.32 11.37 -14.85
N SER A 203 -5.11 12.14 -14.09
CA SER A 203 -4.59 13.30 -13.33
C SER A 203 -3.75 12.84 -12.14
N ALA A 204 -4.15 11.76 -11.45
CA ALA A 204 -3.34 11.09 -10.43
C ALA A 204 -1.94 10.69 -10.92
N TRP A 205 -1.86 10.07 -12.09
CA TRP A 205 -0.57 9.73 -12.71
C TRP A 205 0.25 10.98 -13.03
N HIS A 206 -0.36 12.00 -13.63
CA HIS A 206 0.32 13.25 -13.98
C HIS A 206 0.88 13.97 -12.75
N SER A 207 0.08 14.14 -11.69
CA SER A 207 0.49 14.79 -10.44
C SER A 207 1.59 14.00 -9.71
N VAL A 208 1.60 12.67 -9.82
CA VAL A 208 2.73 11.86 -9.33
C VAL A 208 4.00 12.09 -10.15
N LEU A 209 3.91 12.15 -11.48
CA LEU A 209 5.07 12.48 -12.31
C LEU A 209 5.64 13.84 -11.95
N GLU A 210 4.78 14.85 -11.79
CA GLU A 210 5.16 16.20 -11.37
C GLU A 210 5.92 16.18 -10.04
N GLY A 211 5.35 15.54 -9.01
CA GLY A 211 5.97 15.45 -7.70
C GLY A 211 7.33 14.73 -7.74
N VAL A 212 7.43 13.60 -8.45
CA VAL A 212 8.72 12.88 -8.56
C VAL A 212 9.73 13.69 -9.36
N TYR A 213 9.32 14.37 -10.43
CA TYR A 213 10.25 15.10 -11.29
C TYR A 213 10.80 16.36 -10.63
N PHE A 214 9.95 17.18 -10.01
CA PHE A 214 10.35 18.46 -9.43
C PHE A 214 10.79 18.37 -7.97
N GLU A 215 10.19 17.50 -7.17
CA GLU A 215 10.43 17.41 -5.72
C GLU A 215 11.10 16.08 -5.31
N GLY A 216 11.24 15.13 -6.23
CA GLY A 216 11.81 13.82 -5.96
C GLY A 216 13.28 13.88 -5.56
N MET A 217 13.62 12.99 -4.64
CA MET A 217 14.97 12.79 -4.13
C MET A 217 15.75 11.84 -5.03
N VAL A 218 17.05 12.07 -5.22
CA VAL A 218 17.89 11.18 -6.04
C VAL A 218 18.46 10.05 -5.21
N LYS A 219 18.45 8.83 -5.76
CA LYS A 219 19.12 7.67 -5.17
C LYS A 219 19.62 6.71 -6.25
N LYS A 220 20.51 5.80 -5.86
CA LYS A 220 20.93 4.65 -6.67
C LYS A 220 19.87 3.54 -6.68
N THR A 221 19.91 2.67 -7.68
CA THR A 221 19.01 1.52 -7.79
C THR A 221 19.78 0.20 -8.00
N GLU A 222 19.13 -0.91 -7.64
CA GLU A 222 19.65 -2.27 -7.84
C GLU A 222 19.72 -2.68 -9.33
N TRP A 223 19.11 -1.92 -10.23
CA TRP A 223 19.09 -2.22 -11.66
C TRP A 223 20.30 -1.67 -12.41
N GLY A 224 21.08 -0.77 -11.81
CA GLY A 224 22.21 -0.12 -12.46
C GLY A 224 23.30 -1.04 -13.00
N GLU A 225 23.43 -2.24 -12.41
CA GLU A 225 24.39 -3.24 -12.89
C GLU A 225 23.94 -3.91 -14.20
N MET A 226 22.63 -3.96 -14.44
CA MET A 226 22.03 -4.58 -15.64
C MET A 226 21.63 -3.54 -16.69
N PHE A 227 21.20 -2.35 -16.26
CA PHE A 227 20.69 -1.28 -17.10
C PHE A 227 21.29 0.04 -16.65
N GLU A 228 22.29 0.55 -17.38
CA GLU A 228 23.02 1.78 -17.04
C GLU A 228 22.08 2.99 -16.86
N GLY A 229 21.06 3.10 -17.72
CA GLY A 229 20.01 4.14 -17.63
C GLY A 229 19.12 4.07 -16.38
N GLN A 230 19.16 2.96 -15.64
CA GLN A 230 18.42 2.73 -14.41
C GLN A 230 19.32 2.74 -13.17
N ALA A 231 20.60 3.07 -13.30
CA ALA A 231 21.53 3.14 -12.17
C ALA A 231 21.09 4.14 -11.10
N GLU A 232 20.38 5.20 -11.51
CA GLU A 232 19.82 6.21 -10.63
C GLU A 232 18.34 6.44 -10.92
N SER A 233 17.62 6.88 -9.88
CA SER A 233 16.23 7.34 -10.00
C SER A 233 15.97 8.56 -9.13
N LYS A 234 14.98 9.36 -9.52
CA LYS A 234 14.30 10.28 -8.62
C LYS A 234 13.14 9.56 -7.96
N PHE A 235 12.90 9.78 -6.67
CA PHE A 235 11.79 9.14 -5.96
C PHE A 235 11.13 10.05 -4.92
N LEU A 236 9.84 9.84 -4.72
CA LEU A 236 9.07 10.32 -3.58
C LEU A 236 8.97 9.22 -2.53
N HIS A 237 9.29 9.60 -1.29
CA HIS A 237 9.13 8.72 -0.13
C HIS A 237 7.65 8.62 0.25
N ARG A 238 7.13 7.39 0.36
CA ARG A 238 5.76 7.07 0.82
C ARG A 238 4.69 7.91 0.14
N THR A 239 4.33 7.54 -1.08
CA THR A 239 3.31 8.24 -1.86
C THR A 239 1.96 7.57 -1.67
N PHE A 240 1.04 8.28 -1.01
CA PHE A 240 -0.38 7.91 -0.91
C PHE A 240 -1.17 8.71 -1.94
N VAL A 241 -1.94 8.02 -2.78
CA VAL A 241 -2.77 8.62 -3.83
C VAL A 241 -4.21 8.18 -3.63
N GLU A 242 -5.11 9.15 -3.54
CA GLU A 242 -6.55 8.92 -3.54
C GLU A 242 -7.14 9.33 -4.89
N VAL A 243 -7.93 8.44 -5.51
CA VAL A 243 -8.65 8.73 -6.74
C VAL A 243 -10.16 8.60 -6.51
N LYS A 244 -10.87 9.72 -6.66
CA LYS A 244 -12.29 9.81 -6.31
C LYS A 244 -13.23 9.24 -7.37
N ASN A 245 -12.93 9.44 -8.66
CA ASN A 245 -13.73 8.99 -9.78
C ASN A 245 -12.87 8.17 -10.78
N PRO A 246 -12.52 6.91 -10.42
CA PRO A 246 -11.59 6.12 -11.22
C PRO A 246 -12.21 5.55 -12.52
N TYR A 247 -13.49 5.81 -12.80
CA TYR A 247 -14.19 5.32 -14.00
C TYR A 247 -13.98 6.23 -15.22
N GLU A 248 -13.76 7.52 -14.99
CA GLU A 248 -13.60 8.53 -16.01
C GLU A 248 -12.13 8.85 -16.22
N ASN A 249 -11.78 9.28 -17.45
CA ASN A 249 -10.43 9.71 -17.82
C ASN A 249 -9.34 8.75 -17.31
N GLN A 250 -9.55 7.45 -17.55
CA GLN A 250 -8.77 6.37 -16.95
C GLN A 250 -7.32 6.28 -17.44
N ILE A 251 -7.06 6.75 -18.66
CA ILE A 251 -5.76 6.63 -19.32
C ILE A 251 -5.38 8.02 -19.84
N HIS A 252 -4.19 8.47 -19.49
CA HIS A 252 -3.63 9.74 -19.95
C HIS A 252 -3.20 9.56 -21.41
N ASP A 253 -3.38 10.58 -22.25
CA ASP A 253 -3.06 10.53 -23.68
C ASP A 253 -1.57 10.23 -23.96
N LYS A 254 -0.69 10.75 -23.10
CA LYS A 254 0.75 10.48 -23.07
C LYS A 254 1.20 9.25 -22.28
N ALA A 255 0.28 8.41 -21.80
CA ALA A 255 0.66 7.21 -21.05
C ALA A 255 1.49 6.25 -21.94
N PRO A 256 2.57 5.62 -21.43
CA PRO A 256 3.43 4.75 -22.24
C PRO A 256 2.83 3.36 -22.46
N PHE A 257 1.50 3.25 -22.53
CA PHE A 257 0.80 1.99 -22.81
C PHE A 257 -0.51 2.24 -23.54
N THR A 258 -0.98 1.23 -24.26
CA THR A 258 -2.28 1.28 -24.95
C THR A 258 -3.39 0.76 -24.05
N ARG A 259 -4.64 1.20 -24.28
CA ARG A 259 -5.80 0.62 -23.58
C ARG A 259 -5.88 -0.90 -23.72
N LYS A 260 -5.57 -1.43 -24.90
CA LYS A 260 -5.54 -2.88 -25.15
C LYS A 260 -4.58 -3.58 -24.18
N TYR A 261 -3.34 -3.08 -24.09
CA TYR A 261 -2.36 -3.60 -23.14
C TYR A 261 -2.86 -3.52 -21.69
N GLY A 262 -3.43 -2.38 -21.28
CA GLY A 262 -3.93 -2.20 -19.91
C GLY A 262 -5.02 -3.21 -19.53
N VAL A 263 -5.94 -3.50 -20.45
CA VAL A 263 -6.99 -4.51 -20.25
C VAL A 263 -6.40 -5.92 -20.17
N GLU A 264 -5.50 -6.28 -21.10
CA GLU A 264 -4.83 -7.59 -21.10
C GLU A 264 -4.00 -7.80 -19.83
N TYR A 265 -3.23 -6.78 -19.42
CA TYR A 265 -2.46 -6.79 -18.18
C TYR A 265 -3.37 -7.00 -16.96
N ALA A 266 -4.47 -6.25 -16.86
CA ALA A 266 -5.42 -6.40 -15.77
C ALA A 266 -6.04 -7.81 -15.73
N HIS A 267 -6.56 -8.28 -16.87
CA HIS A 267 -7.30 -9.53 -16.94
C HIS A 267 -6.42 -10.74 -16.71
N ASP A 268 -5.21 -10.75 -17.28
CA ASP A 268 -4.37 -11.94 -17.29
C ASP A 268 -3.34 -11.96 -16.17
N TYR A 269 -2.68 -10.83 -15.90
CA TYR A 269 -1.57 -10.78 -14.94
C TYR A 269 -2.05 -10.45 -13.52
N VAL A 270 -3.09 -9.61 -13.39
CA VAL A 270 -3.56 -9.12 -12.09
C VAL A 270 -4.72 -9.93 -11.53
N ILE A 271 -5.71 -10.27 -12.36
CA ILE A 271 -7.02 -10.73 -11.88
C ILE A 271 -7.28 -12.22 -12.14
N CYS A 272 -6.87 -12.74 -13.31
CA CYS A 272 -7.46 -13.93 -13.92
C CYS A 272 -8.99 -13.75 -14.12
N ALA A 273 -9.37 -12.72 -14.89
CA ALA A 273 -10.74 -12.21 -14.99
C ALA A 273 -11.76 -13.25 -15.51
N LYS A 274 -11.33 -14.20 -16.36
CA LYS A 274 -12.18 -15.28 -16.90
C LYS A 274 -12.80 -16.19 -15.82
N SER A 275 -12.23 -16.20 -14.62
CA SER A 275 -12.67 -17.02 -13.51
C SER A 275 -12.89 -16.18 -12.25
N ILE A 276 -13.17 -14.88 -12.36
CA ILE A 276 -13.28 -14.00 -11.17
C ILE A 276 -14.46 -14.38 -10.25
N ASP A 277 -15.52 -14.93 -10.82
CA ASP A 277 -16.78 -15.28 -10.16
C ASP A 277 -16.84 -16.73 -9.64
N LYS A 278 -15.76 -17.49 -9.77
CA LYS A 278 -15.65 -18.88 -9.33
C LYS A 278 -14.27 -19.19 -8.72
N PRO A 279 -14.15 -20.19 -7.84
CA PRO A 279 -12.86 -20.54 -7.24
C PRO A 279 -11.93 -21.18 -8.28
N ILE A 280 -10.62 -20.95 -8.10
CA ILE A 280 -9.56 -21.62 -8.86
C ILE A 280 -8.90 -22.68 -7.97
N ASN A 281 -8.82 -23.90 -8.50
CA ASN A 281 -8.23 -25.06 -7.81
C ASN A 281 -7.04 -25.68 -8.57
N GLU A 282 -6.60 -25.04 -9.64
CA GLU A 282 -5.53 -25.50 -10.53
C GLU A 282 -4.51 -24.38 -10.81
N PRO A 283 -3.27 -24.73 -11.17
CA PRO A 283 -2.25 -23.73 -11.51
C PRO A 283 -2.67 -22.80 -12.65
N ILE A 284 -2.40 -21.51 -12.48
CA ILE A 284 -2.71 -20.45 -13.46
C ILE A 284 -1.48 -19.60 -13.82
N LEU A 285 -0.30 -20.01 -13.36
CA LEU A 285 0.95 -19.35 -13.72
C LEU A 285 1.18 -19.52 -15.22
N LYS A 286 1.45 -18.41 -15.92
CA LYS A 286 1.81 -18.46 -17.34
C LYS A 286 3.19 -19.09 -17.49
N GLU A 287 3.41 -19.80 -18.61
CA GLU A 287 4.73 -20.28 -18.99
C GLU A 287 5.71 -19.10 -19.05
N ASP A 288 6.96 -19.33 -18.63
CA ASP A 288 8.06 -18.35 -18.56
C ASP A 288 7.92 -17.20 -17.54
N GLU A 289 6.84 -17.15 -16.75
CA GLU A 289 6.68 -16.18 -15.65
C GLU A 289 7.18 -16.76 -14.31
N THR A 290 7.98 -15.99 -13.56
CA THR A 290 8.38 -16.40 -12.20
C THR A 290 7.20 -16.36 -11.23
N TYR A 291 6.28 -15.42 -11.45
CA TYR A 291 4.99 -15.28 -10.77
C TYR A 291 4.09 -14.33 -11.58
N THR A 292 2.79 -14.38 -11.31
CA THR A 292 1.85 -13.29 -11.65
C THR A 292 1.15 -12.82 -10.37
N TYR A 293 0.57 -11.62 -10.37
CA TYR A 293 -0.22 -11.19 -9.22
C TYR A 293 -1.48 -12.05 -9.05
N ALA A 294 -2.09 -12.48 -10.15
CA ALA A 294 -3.22 -13.40 -10.14
C ALA A 294 -2.85 -14.75 -9.51
N GLU A 295 -1.69 -15.33 -9.84
CA GLU A 295 -1.19 -16.56 -9.24
C GLU A 295 -1.05 -16.42 -7.72
N ARG A 296 -0.38 -15.36 -7.25
CA ARG A 296 -0.19 -15.10 -5.81
C ARG A 296 -1.49 -14.84 -5.06
N ALA A 297 -2.46 -14.22 -5.73
CA ALA A 297 -3.78 -13.91 -5.18
C ALA A 297 -4.71 -15.13 -5.12
N ARG A 298 -4.59 -16.08 -6.05
CA ARG A 298 -5.64 -17.08 -6.30
C ARG A 298 -5.18 -18.53 -6.18
N TYR A 299 -3.99 -18.87 -6.68
CA TYR A 299 -3.48 -20.23 -6.63
C TYR A 299 -1.95 -20.24 -6.67
N CYS A 300 -1.32 -20.03 -5.52
CA CYS A 300 0.14 -20.12 -5.43
C CYS A 300 0.57 -21.53 -5.04
N GLU A 301 1.22 -22.26 -5.96
CA GLU A 301 1.62 -23.65 -5.72
C GLU A 301 2.59 -23.80 -4.54
N LYS A 302 3.41 -22.76 -4.32
CA LYS A 302 4.42 -22.67 -3.27
C LYS A 302 3.83 -22.38 -1.89
N ASP A 303 2.56 -22.01 -1.79
CA ASP A 303 1.91 -21.83 -0.49
C ASP A 303 1.68 -23.18 0.20
N VAL A 304 2.04 -23.24 1.50
CA VAL A 304 1.82 -24.43 2.34
C VAL A 304 0.34 -24.79 2.43
N VAL A 305 -0.51 -23.76 2.55
CA VAL A 305 -1.97 -23.88 2.48
C VAL A 305 -2.43 -22.97 1.36
N ARG A 306 -2.95 -23.57 0.31
CA ARG A 306 -3.46 -22.87 -0.87
C ARG A 306 -4.87 -22.36 -0.58
N VAL A 307 -5.07 -21.07 -0.80
CA VAL A 307 -6.35 -20.41 -0.66
C VAL A 307 -6.51 -19.47 -1.86
N ASP A 308 -7.65 -19.56 -2.56
CA ASP A 308 -8.05 -18.51 -3.50
C ASP A 308 -8.48 -17.29 -2.70
N GLN A 309 -7.49 -16.45 -2.34
CA GLN A 309 -7.67 -15.31 -1.44
C GLN A 309 -8.66 -14.32 -2.05
N LEU A 310 -8.56 -14.04 -3.36
CA LEU A 310 -9.46 -13.12 -4.03
C LEU A 310 -10.91 -13.63 -3.98
N TYR A 311 -11.15 -14.90 -4.32
CA TYR A 311 -12.49 -15.47 -4.25
C TYR A 311 -13.02 -15.50 -2.80
N ALA A 312 -12.17 -15.85 -1.82
CA ALA A 312 -12.52 -15.81 -0.41
C ALA A 312 -12.91 -14.40 0.06
N VAL A 313 -12.26 -13.34 -0.45
CA VAL A 313 -12.65 -11.95 -0.16
C VAL A 313 -14.03 -11.62 -0.74
N ILE A 314 -14.31 -12.02 -1.98
CA ILE A 314 -15.62 -11.79 -2.63
C ILE A 314 -16.74 -12.45 -1.81
N GLU A 315 -16.55 -13.71 -1.40
CA GLU A 315 -17.53 -14.42 -0.57
C GLU A 315 -17.73 -13.75 0.79
N LYS A 316 -16.64 -13.35 1.47
CA LYS A 316 -16.72 -12.62 2.75
C LYS A 316 -17.52 -11.31 2.63
N LEU A 317 -17.35 -10.57 1.54
CA LEU A 317 -18.09 -9.32 1.29
C LEU A 317 -19.56 -9.55 0.96
N ARG A 318 -19.89 -10.65 0.26
CA ARG A 318 -21.28 -11.07 0.03
C ARG A 318 -22.00 -11.42 1.32
N GLU A 319 -21.29 -12.06 2.26
CA GLU A 319 -21.83 -12.41 3.58
C GLU A 319 -22.03 -11.18 4.50
N ASP A 320 -21.02 -10.32 4.60
CA ASP A 320 -21.04 -9.11 5.43
C ASP A 320 -20.26 -7.99 4.72
N LYS A 321 -21.01 -7.02 4.18
CA LYS A 321 -20.46 -5.87 3.44
C LYS A 321 -19.44 -5.07 4.23
N PHE A 322 -19.51 -5.08 5.56
CA PHE A 322 -18.65 -4.30 6.45
C PHE A 322 -17.49 -5.12 7.05
N ARG A 323 -17.17 -6.29 6.47
CA ARG A 323 -15.96 -7.05 6.82
C ARG A 323 -14.69 -6.23 6.63
N ARG A 324 -13.69 -6.49 7.49
CA ARG A 324 -12.42 -5.75 7.56
C ARG A 324 -11.19 -6.65 7.39
N ASP A 325 -11.41 -7.94 7.15
CA ASP A 325 -10.41 -8.97 6.88
C ASP A 325 -10.45 -9.43 5.42
N CYS A 326 -10.98 -8.57 4.55
CA CYS A 326 -11.06 -8.72 3.10
C CYS A 326 -9.75 -8.30 2.43
N TYR A 327 -8.64 -8.92 2.85
CA TYR A 327 -7.28 -8.64 2.42
C TYR A 327 -6.75 -9.76 1.53
N VAL A 328 -5.92 -9.42 0.55
CA VAL A 328 -5.17 -10.36 -0.29
C VAL A 328 -3.68 -10.07 -0.18
N GLY A 329 -2.90 -11.05 0.25
CA GLY A 329 -1.44 -10.95 0.30
C GLY A 329 -0.79 -11.48 -0.98
N ILE A 330 0.08 -10.69 -1.59
CA ILE A 330 0.86 -11.05 -2.79
C ILE A 330 2.28 -11.47 -2.40
N SER A 331 2.87 -10.70 -1.50
CA SER A 331 4.18 -10.94 -0.93
C SER A 331 4.24 -12.19 -0.06
N ARG A 332 5.43 -12.81 -0.01
CA ARG A 332 5.77 -13.98 0.78
C ARG A 332 7.18 -13.84 1.37
N PRO A 333 7.51 -14.54 2.46
CA PRO A 333 8.81 -14.39 3.13
C PRO A 333 10.00 -14.63 2.20
N TRP A 334 9.90 -15.65 1.35
CA TRP A 334 10.95 -15.99 0.39
C TRP A 334 11.21 -14.89 -0.65
N ASP A 335 10.27 -13.94 -0.84
CA ASP A 335 10.49 -12.81 -1.74
C ASP A 335 11.59 -11.87 -1.22
N LEU A 336 11.91 -11.86 0.08
CA LEU A 336 13.06 -11.11 0.59
C LEU A 336 14.38 -11.56 -0.04
N LEU A 337 14.48 -12.86 -0.35
CA LEU A 337 15.64 -13.49 -0.97
C LEU A 337 15.59 -13.50 -2.50
N SER A 338 14.49 -13.03 -3.10
CA SER A 338 14.32 -12.97 -4.55
C SER A 338 15.01 -11.74 -5.16
N ASP A 339 15.48 -11.89 -6.39
CA ASP A 339 15.98 -10.80 -7.23
C ASP A 339 14.84 -9.99 -7.86
N GLU A 340 13.69 -10.61 -8.09
CA GLU A 340 12.51 -9.97 -8.69
C GLU A 340 11.27 -10.10 -7.79
N PRO A 341 11.31 -9.61 -6.53
CA PRO A 341 10.17 -9.74 -5.65
C PRO A 341 8.97 -8.92 -6.16
N PRO A 342 7.72 -9.34 -5.88
CA PRO A 342 6.53 -8.55 -6.21
C PRO A 342 6.63 -7.11 -5.71
N CYS A 343 6.41 -6.15 -6.61
CA CYS A 343 6.28 -4.73 -6.29
C CYS A 343 5.00 -4.49 -5.49
N LEU A 344 3.86 -5.02 -5.95
CA LEU A 344 2.64 -5.12 -5.16
C LEU A 344 2.85 -6.12 -4.02
N ARG A 345 2.56 -5.68 -2.78
CA ARG A 345 2.68 -6.53 -1.59
C ARG A 345 1.34 -7.10 -1.15
N GLY A 346 0.29 -6.32 -1.29
CA GLY A 346 -1.07 -6.76 -1.04
C GLY A 346 -2.07 -5.63 -1.21
N TYR A 347 -3.34 -5.98 -1.06
CA TYR A 347 -4.43 -5.06 -1.21
C TYR A 347 -5.63 -5.48 -0.36
N GLN A 348 -6.54 -4.54 -0.13
CA GLN A 348 -7.74 -4.77 0.65
C GLN A 348 -8.96 -4.15 -0.02
N PHE A 349 -10.09 -4.85 0.11
CA PHE A 349 -11.41 -4.32 -0.19
C PHE A 349 -12.19 -4.09 1.10
N PHE A 350 -12.83 -2.93 1.23
CA PHE A 350 -13.66 -2.62 2.40
C PHE A 350 -14.71 -1.55 2.06
N ALA A 351 -15.87 -1.63 2.68
CA ALA A 351 -16.91 -0.63 2.53
C ALA A 351 -16.53 0.67 3.25
N LEU A 352 -16.71 1.81 2.56
CA LEU A 352 -16.66 3.14 3.19
C LEU A 352 -18.01 3.54 3.77
N ASN A 353 -19.08 3.06 3.13
CA ASN A 353 -20.48 3.22 3.50
C ASN A 353 -21.27 2.08 2.82
N ASP A 354 -22.60 2.10 2.94
CA ASP A 354 -23.46 1.05 2.37
C ASP A 354 -23.35 0.88 0.84
N GLU A 355 -22.93 1.92 0.12
CA GLU A 355 -22.96 2.00 -1.34
C GLU A 355 -21.59 1.95 -2.00
N THR A 356 -20.52 2.28 -1.27
CA THR A 356 -19.18 2.52 -1.84
C THR A 356 -18.14 1.53 -1.33
N LEU A 357 -17.54 0.77 -2.25
CA LEU A 357 -16.40 -0.09 -1.98
C LEU A 357 -15.09 0.66 -2.20
N ALA A 358 -14.14 0.56 -1.28
CA ALA A 358 -12.77 1.00 -1.47
C ALA A 358 -11.87 -0.17 -1.83
N GLY A 359 -10.99 0.02 -2.82
CA GLY A 359 -9.83 -0.83 -3.07
C GLY A 359 -8.55 -0.08 -2.73
N LEU A 360 -7.75 -0.61 -1.80
CA LEU A 360 -6.47 -0.01 -1.39
C LEU A 360 -5.31 -0.96 -1.67
N PHE A 361 -4.34 -0.48 -2.45
CA PHE A 361 -3.23 -1.26 -2.97
C PHE A 361 -1.90 -0.73 -2.43
N TYR A 362 -1.08 -1.62 -1.86
CA TYR A 362 0.19 -1.26 -1.25
C TYR A 362 1.36 -1.88 -1.99
N MET A 363 2.24 -1.03 -2.49
CA MET A 363 3.44 -1.37 -3.25
C MET A 363 4.69 -0.96 -2.50
N ARG A 364 5.71 -1.82 -2.47
CA ARG A 364 7.03 -1.45 -1.92
C ARG A 364 7.79 -0.48 -2.84
N SER A 365 7.44 -0.48 -4.12
CA SER A 365 8.12 0.27 -5.18
C SER A 365 7.20 0.36 -6.39
N ASN A 366 7.10 1.53 -7.02
CA ASN A 366 6.39 1.71 -8.28
C ASN A 366 7.14 2.67 -9.20
N ASP A 367 7.45 2.21 -10.42
CA ASP A 367 7.91 3.11 -11.49
C ASP A 367 6.74 3.98 -11.94
N ALA A 368 6.80 5.26 -11.59
CA ALA A 368 5.78 6.26 -11.85
C ALA A 368 5.54 6.41 -13.35
N TYR A 369 6.59 6.44 -14.18
CA TYR A 369 6.43 6.61 -15.62
C TYR A 369 6.07 5.30 -16.31
N GLY A 370 6.89 4.27 -16.15
CA GLY A 370 6.81 3.05 -16.94
C GLY A 370 5.68 2.08 -16.54
N ALA A 371 5.22 2.11 -15.28
CA ALA A 371 4.34 1.05 -14.76
C ALA A 371 3.10 1.54 -13.98
N MET A 372 3.22 2.63 -13.22
CA MET A 372 2.19 3.07 -12.26
C MET A 372 0.83 3.22 -12.92
N HIS A 373 0.76 3.81 -14.12
CA HIS A 373 -0.52 4.06 -14.77
C HIS A 373 -1.23 2.76 -15.19
N ALA A 374 -0.49 1.81 -15.76
CA ALA A 374 -1.04 0.49 -16.08
C ALA A 374 -1.42 -0.29 -14.81
N ASN A 375 -0.64 -0.17 -13.73
CA ASN A 375 -1.01 -0.74 -12.43
C ASN A 375 -2.29 -0.12 -11.88
N ALA A 376 -2.42 1.21 -11.90
CA ALA A 376 -3.57 1.93 -11.39
C ALA A 376 -4.84 1.60 -12.18
N TYR A 377 -4.74 1.50 -13.51
CA TYR A 377 -5.81 1.02 -14.38
C TYR A 377 -6.27 -0.38 -13.99
N ALA A 378 -5.33 -1.34 -13.86
CA ALA A 378 -5.65 -2.72 -13.52
C ALA A 378 -6.26 -2.87 -12.12
N PHE A 379 -5.75 -2.14 -11.14
CA PHE A 379 -6.21 -2.19 -9.75
C PHE A 379 -7.58 -1.53 -9.58
N SER A 380 -7.84 -0.43 -10.29
CA SER A 380 -9.17 0.16 -10.36
C SER A 380 -10.16 -0.81 -11.02
N LEU A 381 -9.80 -1.45 -12.14
CA LEU A 381 -10.68 -2.41 -12.80
C LEU A 381 -10.98 -3.63 -11.91
N LEU A 382 -10.00 -4.13 -11.16
CA LEU A 382 -10.22 -5.17 -10.16
C LEU A 382 -11.21 -4.69 -9.08
N THR A 383 -11.05 -3.46 -8.57
CA THR A 383 -11.95 -2.88 -7.57
C THR A 383 -13.37 -2.77 -8.08
N GLN A 384 -13.53 -2.35 -9.35
CA GLN A 384 -14.81 -2.30 -10.04
C GLN A 384 -15.48 -3.67 -10.06
N TYR A 385 -14.77 -4.72 -10.51
CA TYR A 385 -15.34 -6.05 -10.58
C TYR A 385 -15.75 -6.60 -9.21
N VAL A 386 -14.96 -6.36 -8.17
CA VAL A 386 -15.33 -6.77 -6.81
C VAL A 386 -16.57 -6.00 -6.35
N ALA A 387 -16.68 -4.69 -6.62
CA ALA A 387 -17.85 -3.90 -6.29
C ALA A 387 -19.12 -4.45 -6.97
N GLU A 388 -19.06 -4.75 -8.28
CA GLU A 388 -20.17 -5.33 -9.05
C GLU A 388 -20.58 -6.70 -8.50
N LEU A 389 -19.62 -7.60 -8.25
CA LEU A 389 -19.86 -8.97 -7.75
C LEU A 389 -20.40 -9.02 -6.31
N THR A 390 -20.27 -7.93 -5.56
CA THR A 390 -20.69 -7.81 -4.15
C THR A 390 -21.82 -6.80 -3.94
N GLY A 391 -22.32 -6.19 -5.02
CA GLY A 391 -23.51 -5.34 -5.02
C GLY A 391 -23.31 -3.93 -4.47
N PHE A 392 -22.09 -3.38 -4.53
CA PHE A 392 -21.84 -1.95 -4.29
C PHE A 392 -22.14 -1.14 -5.55
N GLN A 393 -22.63 0.08 -5.37
CA GLN A 393 -23.00 0.97 -6.48
C GLN A 393 -21.81 1.79 -6.97
N ASN A 394 -20.90 2.12 -6.05
CA ASN A 394 -19.75 2.96 -6.30
C ASN A 394 -18.47 2.25 -5.85
N HIS A 395 -17.34 2.67 -6.42
CA HIS A 395 -16.04 2.31 -5.90
C HIS A 395 -15.06 3.48 -5.94
N VAL A 396 -14.12 3.47 -5.01
CA VAL A 396 -12.99 4.40 -4.99
C VAL A 396 -11.68 3.64 -4.93
N TYR A 397 -10.63 4.29 -5.40
CA TYR A 397 -9.33 3.69 -5.58
C TYR A 397 -8.27 4.42 -4.73
N TYR A 398 -7.49 3.64 -4.00
CA TYR A 398 -6.38 4.11 -3.18
C TYR A 398 -5.09 3.39 -3.59
N HIS A 399 -4.05 4.15 -3.89
CA HIS A 399 -2.74 3.63 -4.26
C HIS A 399 -1.72 4.07 -3.22
N PHE A 400 -0.86 3.16 -2.78
CA PHE A 400 0.28 3.50 -1.94
C PHE A 400 1.56 2.88 -2.47
N ALA A 401 2.61 3.67 -2.62
CA ALA A 401 3.95 3.19 -2.92
C ALA A 401 4.93 3.71 -1.87
N VAL A 402 5.70 2.81 -1.25
CA VAL A 402 6.78 3.22 -0.33
C VAL A 402 7.87 3.99 -1.09
N ASP A 403 8.15 3.55 -2.32
CA ASP A 403 9.11 4.15 -3.24
C ASP A 403 8.48 4.45 -4.61
N MET A 404 7.98 5.66 -4.81
CA MET A 404 7.42 6.10 -6.09
C MET A 404 8.51 6.80 -6.90
N HIS A 405 8.94 6.26 -8.03
CA HIS A 405 10.18 6.72 -8.68
C HIS A 405 10.10 6.83 -10.19
N ILE A 406 11.00 7.62 -10.78
CA ILE A 406 11.27 7.71 -12.22
C ILE A 406 12.75 7.41 -12.43
N TYR A 407 13.08 6.48 -13.31
CA TYR A 407 14.47 6.22 -13.68
C TYR A 407 15.07 7.37 -14.49
N ALA A 408 16.38 7.56 -14.36
CA ALA A 408 17.08 8.64 -15.02
C ALA A 408 16.90 8.67 -16.55
N GLU A 409 16.87 7.48 -17.18
CA GLU A 409 16.63 7.36 -18.63
C GLU A 409 15.30 7.96 -19.12
N PHE A 410 14.29 8.09 -18.25
CA PHE A 410 12.98 8.60 -18.61
C PHE A 410 12.77 10.08 -18.24
N PHE A 411 13.79 10.79 -17.75
CA PHE A 411 13.65 12.19 -17.36
C PHE A 411 13.26 13.10 -18.52
N ASP A 412 13.83 12.91 -19.71
CA ASP A 412 13.50 13.74 -20.87
C ASP A 412 12.07 13.47 -21.35
N ALA A 413 11.65 12.21 -21.43
CA ALA A 413 10.29 11.84 -21.78
C ALA A 413 9.26 12.41 -20.79
N VAL A 414 9.54 12.35 -19.49
CA VAL A 414 8.66 12.95 -18.48
C VAL A 414 8.65 14.48 -18.58
N LYS A 415 9.81 15.10 -18.86
CA LYS A 415 9.87 16.55 -19.06
C LYS A 415 8.98 17.00 -20.22
N GLU A 416 8.97 16.28 -21.34
CA GLU A 416 8.09 16.60 -22.48
C GLU A 416 6.59 16.51 -22.12
N ILE A 417 6.22 15.61 -21.21
CA ILE A 417 4.83 15.47 -20.73
C ILE A 417 4.45 16.64 -19.82
N LEU A 418 5.32 17.00 -18.88
CA LEU A 418 5.06 18.02 -17.87
C LEU A 418 5.26 19.45 -18.39
N GLN A 419 6.14 19.62 -19.38
CA GLN A 419 6.54 20.90 -19.95
C GLN A 419 6.51 20.81 -21.48
N PRO A 420 5.34 20.60 -22.09
CA PRO A 420 5.23 20.49 -23.54
C PRO A 420 5.67 21.79 -24.20
N GLU A 421 6.48 21.69 -25.26
CA GLU A 421 6.86 22.87 -26.03
C GLU A 421 5.62 23.51 -26.67
N THR A 422 5.54 24.84 -26.62
CA THR A 422 4.47 25.56 -27.32
C THR A 422 4.69 25.41 -28.82
N PRO A 423 3.71 24.92 -29.60
CA PRO A 423 3.85 24.81 -31.05
C PRO A 423 4.22 26.18 -31.64
N THR A 424 5.20 26.21 -32.52
CA THR A 424 5.56 27.44 -33.22
C THR A 424 4.49 27.78 -34.26
N ILE A 425 4.47 29.03 -34.73
CA ILE A 425 3.52 29.45 -35.77
C ILE A 425 3.68 28.64 -37.07
N HIS A 426 4.87 28.08 -37.31
CA HIS A 426 5.15 27.22 -38.46
C HIS A 426 4.53 25.84 -38.31
N ASP A 427 4.56 25.25 -37.12
CA ASP A 427 3.95 23.95 -36.84
C ASP A 427 2.43 24.00 -37.08
N VAL A 428 1.78 25.09 -36.68
CA VAL A 428 0.33 25.30 -36.86
C VAL A 428 -0.07 25.44 -38.34
N ILE A 429 0.83 25.93 -39.21
CA ILE A 429 0.56 26.11 -40.64
C ILE A 429 0.61 24.76 -41.37
N ASP A 430 1.50 23.85 -40.99
CA ASP A 430 1.58 22.53 -41.61
C ASP A 430 0.46 21.58 -41.17
N PHE A 431 -0.16 21.79 -40.01
CA PHE A 431 -1.36 21.05 -39.59
C PHE A 431 -2.62 21.31 -40.45
N LYS A 432 -2.63 22.36 -41.29
CA LYS A 432 -3.76 22.74 -42.15
C LYS A 432 -3.64 22.25 -43.60
N LYS A 433 -2.56 21.57 -43.97
CA LYS A 433 -2.41 20.85 -45.24
C LYS A 433 -2.70 19.37 -45.02
#